data_AF-R5APJ5-F1
#
_entry.id   AF-R5APJ5-F1
#
_cell.length_a   1.000
_cell.length_b   1.000
_cell.length_c   1.000
_cell.angle_alpha   90.00
_cell.angle_beta   90.00
_cell.angle_gamma   90.00
#
_symmetry.space_group_name_H-M   'P 1'
#
loop_
_entity.id
_entity.type
_entity.pdbx_description
1 polymer ?
#
loop_
_entity_poly.entity_id
_entity_poly.type
_entity_poly.pdbx_seq_one_letter_code
_entity_poly.pdbx_strand_id
1 'polypeptide(L)'
;MLGAEKQKAWLTDQAFLKERGFETVDTTENGYALLALSFDGTKPHFTENAKTMRIDEQGLVVHYDPQCPYATQSISQIETYCKDNGVPVEFRLVDTLEKAKALPCVFNNWAVFYRGAFQTVNLLDTAALKRILK
;
A
#
# COMPACT_ATOMS: atom_id res chain seq x y z
N MET A 1 8.19 11.98 4.06
CA MET A 1 7.98 10.94 5.08
C MET A 1 6.52 10.52 5.07
N LEU A 2 6.23 9.23 5.12
CA LEU A 2 4.85 8.76 5.19
C LEU A 2 4.37 8.73 6.65
N GLY A 3 3.18 9.25 6.89
CA GLY A 3 2.47 9.21 8.15
C GLY A 3 1.07 8.63 7.97
N ALA A 4 0.33 8.54 9.07
CA ALA A 4 -1.06 8.11 9.07
C ALA A 4 -1.85 8.78 10.20
N GLU A 5 -3.12 9.07 9.97
CA GLU A 5 -4.03 9.66 10.96
C GLU A 5 -4.02 8.86 12.27
N LYS A 6 -4.09 7.53 12.16
CA LYS A 6 -3.79 6.62 13.27
C LYS A 6 -2.38 6.06 13.10
N GLN A 7 -1.51 6.35 14.08
CA GLN A 7 -0.13 5.89 14.09
C GLN A 7 -0.07 4.37 13.87
N LYS A 8 0.73 3.96 12.89
CA LYS A 8 1.03 2.55 12.62
C LYS A 8 2.35 2.21 13.31
N ALA A 9 2.42 1.05 13.95
CA ALA A 9 3.62 0.61 14.68
C ALA A 9 4.88 0.50 13.80
N TRP A 10 4.68 0.32 12.49
CA TRP A 10 5.74 0.21 11.49
C TRP A 10 6.03 1.51 10.73
N LEU A 11 5.28 2.60 11.00
CA LEU A 11 5.63 3.94 10.51
C LEU A 11 6.44 4.69 11.58
N THR A 12 7.31 5.59 11.15
CA THR A 12 7.98 6.55 12.04
C THR A 12 6.95 7.32 12.85
N ASP A 13 7.28 7.60 14.12
CA ASP A 13 6.43 8.42 14.98
C ASP A 13 6.31 9.84 14.42
N GLN A 14 5.08 10.23 14.10
CA GLN A 14 4.80 11.55 13.54
C GLN A 14 4.89 12.66 14.57
N ALA A 15 4.69 12.38 15.87
CA ALA A 15 4.88 13.39 16.91
C ALA A 15 6.34 13.86 16.90
N PHE A 16 7.28 12.93 16.83
CA PHE A 16 8.70 13.22 16.69
C PHE A 16 9.01 14.04 15.43
N LEU A 17 8.45 13.67 14.27
CA LEU A 17 8.68 14.44 13.02
C LEU A 17 8.14 15.86 13.12
N LYS A 18 6.94 16.05 13.67
CA LYS A 18 6.30 17.36 13.83
C LYS A 18 7.08 18.26 14.79
N GLU A 19 7.60 17.72 15.89
CA GLU A 19 8.50 18.45 16.80
C GLU A 19 9.78 18.94 16.09
N ARG A 20 10.19 18.29 15.00
CA ARG A 20 11.34 18.68 14.18
C ARG A 20 10.96 19.57 12.98
N GLY A 21 9.75 20.13 12.99
CA GLY A 21 9.28 21.07 11.97
C GLY A 21 8.74 20.43 10.69
N PHE A 22 8.54 19.11 10.66
CA PHE A 22 7.81 18.50 9.54
C PHE A 22 6.34 18.90 9.58
N GLU A 23 5.82 19.27 8.42
CA GLU A 23 4.41 19.61 8.24
C GLU A 23 3.71 18.52 7.42
N THR A 24 2.42 18.31 7.67
CA THR A 24 1.58 17.56 6.73
C THR A 24 1.35 18.40 5.49
N VAL A 25 1.74 17.87 4.34
CA VAL A 25 1.67 18.58 3.04
C VAL A 25 0.68 17.96 2.06
N ASP A 26 0.27 16.72 2.30
CA ASP A 26 -0.78 16.03 1.54
C ASP A 26 -1.40 14.89 2.36
N THR A 27 -2.60 14.46 2.01
CA THR A 27 -3.33 13.39 2.70
C THR A 27 -4.15 12.54 1.73
N THR A 28 -4.51 11.33 2.17
CA THR A 28 -5.45 10.44 1.47
C THR A 28 -6.70 10.20 2.31
N GLU A 29 -7.81 9.82 1.67
CA GLU A 29 -9.09 9.61 2.38
C GLU A 29 -9.06 8.42 3.37
N ASN A 30 -8.16 7.45 3.17
CA ASN A 30 -7.96 6.33 4.11
C ASN A 30 -6.97 6.65 5.25
N GLY A 31 -6.64 7.92 5.43
CA GLY A 31 -5.88 8.40 6.58
C GLY A 31 -4.37 8.17 6.47
N TYR A 32 -3.79 8.12 5.28
CA TYR A 32 -2.34 8.34 5.13
C TYR A 32 -2.03 9.82 4.94
N ALA A 33 -0.85 10.23 5.38
CA ALA A 33 -0.38 11.61 5.30
C ALA A 33 1.04 11.64 4.71
N LEU A 34 1.33 12.66 3.92
CA LEU A 34 2.69 12.99 3.51
C LEU A 34 3.20 14.11 4.39
N LEU A 35 4.32 13.86 5.06
CA LEU A 35 5.03 14.85 5.86
C LEU A 35 6.30 15.31 5.16
N ALA A 36 6.57 16.60 5.16
CA ALA A 36 7.78 17.19 4.60
C ALA A 36 8.35 18.29 5.50
N LEU A 37 9.67 18.36 5.55
CA LEU A 37 10.42 19.51 6.05
C LEU A 37 11.04 20.18 4.82
N SER A 38 10.50 21.33 4.44
CA SER A 38 10.94 22.05 3.25
C SER A 38 11.84 23.22 3.64
N PHE A 39 13.00 23.34 2.99
CA PHE A 39 13.94 24.44 3.22
C PHE A 39 13.81 25.57 2.18
N ASP A 40 13.18 25.28 1.05
CA ASP A 40 13.00 26.20 -0.08
C ASP A 40 11.51 26.50 -0.37
N GLY A 41 10.61 25.96 0.43
CA GLY A 41 9.15 26.08 0.27
C GLY A 41 8.52 25.07 -0.67
N THR A 42 9.30 24.25 -1.38
CA THR A 42 8.75 23.18 -2.24
C THR A 42 8.15 22.07 -1.38
N LYS A 43 6.96 21.59 -1.75
CA LYS A 43 6.23 20.55 -1.02
C LYS A 43 5.89 19.39 -1.95
N PRO A 44 6.28 18.14 -1.63
CA PRO A 44 5.87 16.99 -2.39
C PRO A 44 4.37 16.73 -2.18
N HIS A 45 3.75 16.04 -3.14
CA HIS A 45 2.36 15.59 -3.07
C HIS A 45 2.26 14.16 -3.62
N PHE A 46 1.20 13.44 -3.22
CA PHE A 46 0.86 12.18 -3.84
C PHE A 46 0.29 12.43 -5.24
N THR A 47 0.49 11.48 -6.15
CA THR A 47 -0.24 11.49 -7.42
C THR A 47 -1.73 11.34 -7.15
N GLU A 48 -2.57 11.90 -8.02
CA GLU A 48 -4.04 11.73 -7.90
C GLU A 48 -4.43 10.26 -7.87
N ASN A 49 -3.77 9.44 -8.71
CA ASN A 49 -4.00 8.00 -8.72
C ASN A 49 -3.65 7.33 -7.37
N ALA A 50 -2.57 7.72 -6.70
CA ALA A 50 -2.22 7.15 -5.40
C ALA A 50 -3.29 7.41 -4.31
N LYS A 51 -4.20 8.36 -4.53
CA LYS A 51 -5.33 8.69 -3.65
C LYS A 51 -6.60 7.92 -3.99
N THR A 52 -6.72 7.33 -5.18
CA THR A 52 -7.98 6.70 -5.63
C THR A 52 -8.33 5.45 -4.85
N MET A 53 -7.33 4.63 -4.50
CA MET A 53 -7.52 3.39 -3.72
C MET A 53 -8.54 2.45 -4.34
N ARG A 54 -8.61 2.49 -5.67
CA ARG A 54 -9.53 1.70 -6.48
C ARG A 54 -8.80 1.13 -7.68
N ILE A 55 -9.27 -0.04 -8.08
CA ILE A 55 -8.93 -0.69 -9.34
C ILE A 55 -10.22 -1.20 -9.98
N ASP A 56 -10.18 -1.45 -11.28
CA ASP A 56 -11.37 -1.93 -12.01
C ASP A 56 -11.65 -3.42 -11.73
N GLU A 57 -10.60 -4.18 -11.39
CA GLU A 57 -10.71 -5.61 -11.18
C GLU A 57 -11.50 -5.97 -9.92
N GLN A 58 -12.42 -6.92 -10.09
CA GLN A 58 -13.28 -7.40 -9.01
C GLN A 58 -12.66 -8.56 -8.21
N GLY A 59 -11.68 -9.25 -8.80
CA GLY A 59 -10.94 -10.35 -8.16
C GLY A 59 -9.96 -9.87 -7.09
N LEU A 60 -9.22 -10.82 -6.51
CA LEU A 60 -8.10 -10.49 -5.63
C LEU A 60 -6.91 -10.06 -6.49
N VAL A 61 -6.38 -8.86 -6.29
CA VAL A 61 -5.21 -8.35 -7.00
C VAL A 61 -4.13 -7.98 -5.99
N VAL A 62 -2.93 -8.52 -6.18
CA VAL A 62 -1.77 -8.24 -5.34
C VAL A 62 -0.68 -7.63 -6.21
N HIS A 63 -0.41 -6.35 -5.99
CA HIS A 63 0.78 -5.71 -6.55
C HIS A 63 1.97 -5.99 -5.63
N TYR A 64 3.12 -6.33 -6.21
CA TYR A 64 4.29 -6.67 -5.43
C TYR A 64 5.60 -6.33 -6.16
N ASP A 65 6.63 -6.06 -5.37
CA ASP A 65 8.03 -5.97 -5.76
C ASP A 65 8.84 -6.99 -4.93
N PRO A 66 9.69 -7.84 -5.55
CA PRO A 66 10.49 -8.86 -4.87
C PRO A 66 11.71 -8.31 -4.09
N GLN A 67 11.82 -6.99 -3.86
CA GLN A 67 12.84 -6.39 -2.99
C GLN A 67 12.85 -6.96 -1.56
N CYS A 68 11.70 -7.41 -1.05
CA CYS A 68 11.57 -7.99 0.28
C CYS A 68 11.44 -9.53 0.18
N PRO A 69 12.33 -10.33 0.81
CA PRO A 69 12.24 -11.79 0.75
C PRO A 69 10.94 -12.33 1.38
N TYR A 70 10.33 -11.59 2.30
CA TYR A 70 9.05 -11.96 2.91
C TYR A 70 7.86 -11.81 1.95
N ALA A 71 7.96 -10.93 0.95
CA ALA A 71 6.91 -10.79 -0.06
C ALA A 71 6.70 -12.12 -0.80
N THR A 72 7.79 -12.80 -1.19
CA THR A 72 7.75 -14.11 -1.85
C THR A 72 6.99 -15.14 -1.02
N GLN A 73 7.23 -15.19 0.30
CA GLN A 73 6.51 -16.10 1.19
C GLN A 73 5.00 -15.83 1.21
N SER A 74 4.60 -14.56 1.32
CA SER A 74 3.19 -14.18 1.26
C SER A 74 2.55 -14.50 -0.09
N ILE A 75 3.25 -14.27 -1.21
CA ILE A 75 2.76 -14.63 -2.54
C ILE A 75 2.48 -16.14 -2.62
N SER A 76 3.43 -16.99 -2.21
CA SER A 76 3.24 -18.44 -2.24
C SER A 76 2.07 -18.91 -1.36
N GLN A 77 1.86 -18.28 -0.19
CA GLN A 77 0.73 -18.59 0.69
C GLN A 77 -0.61 -18.18 0.06
N ILE A 78 -0.68 -16.99 -0.54
CA ILE A 78 -1.88 -16.50 -1.23
C ILE A 78 -2.20 -17.39 -2.42
N GLU A 79 -1.21 -17.72 -3.24
CA GLU A 79 -1.35 -18.58 -4.42
C GLU A 79 -1.90 -19.95 -4.04
N THR A 80 -1.28 -20.60 -3.05
CA THR A 80 -1.73 -21.92 -2.54
C THR A 80 -3.17 -21.85 -2.05
N TYR A 81 -3.50 -20.87 -1.20
CA TYR A 81 -4.85 -20.73 -0.67
C TYR A 81 -5.88 -20.50 -1.77
N CYS A 82 -5.59 -19.60 -2.71
CA CYS A 82 -6.50 -19.24 -3.79
C CYS A 82 -6.74 -20.43 -4.73
N LYS A 83 -5.68 -21.17 -5.06
CA LYS A 83 -5.78 -22.42 -5.85
C LYS A 83 -6.67 -23.45 -5.17
N ASP A 84 -6.46 -23.71 -3.89
CA ASP A 84 -7.20 -24.74 -3.14
C ASP A 84 -8.68 -24.39 -2.93
N ASN A 85 -9.04 -23.10 -2.98
CA ASN A 85 -10.39 -22.61 -2.73
C ASN A 85 -11.09 -22.06 -3.99
N GLY A 86 -10.48 -22.18 -5.18
CA GLY A 86 -11.04 -21.70 -6.43
C GLY A 86 -11.24 -20.18 -6.49
N VAL A 87 -10.40 -19.41 -5.80
CA VAL A 87 -10.45 -17.94 -5.77
C VAL A 87 -9.54 -17.39 -6.88
N PRO A 88 -10.06 -16.61 -7.85
CA PRO A 88 -9.22 -15.94 -8.83
C PRO A 88 -8.32 -14.90 -8.16
N VAL A 89 -7.02 -15.01 -8.40
CA VAL A 89 -6.01 -14.06 -7.93
C VAL A 89 -5.12 -13.63 -9.08
N GLU A 90 -4.81 -12.33 -9.14
CA GLU A 90 -3.84 -11.75 -10.06
C GLU A 90 -2.66 -11.18 -9.29
N PHE A 91 -1.45 -11.56 -9.69
CA PHE A 91 -0.21 -11.04 -9.13
C PHE A 91 0.44 -10.07 -10.14
N ARG A 92 0.55 -8.80 -9.77
CA ARG A 92 1.09 -7.72 -10.62
C ARG A 92 2.48 -7.33 -10.15
N LEU A 93 3.48 -7.70 -10.94
CA LEU A 93 4.87 -7.33 -10.66
C LEU A 93 5.11 -5.84 -10.94
N VAL A 94 5.62 -5.15 -9.94
CA VAL A 94 6.05 -3.74 -9.98
C VAL A 94 7.57 -3.70 -10.13
N ASP A 95 8.04 -3.66 -11.38
CA ASP A 95 9.46 -3.77 -11.77
C ASP A 95 9.97 -2.53 -12.52
N THR A 96 9.15 -1.49 -12.64
CA THR A 96 9.50 -0.23 -13.31
C THR A 96 9.02 0.97 -12.51
N LEU A 97 9.70 2.09 -12.70
CA LEU A 97 9.31 3.38 -12.11
C LEU A 97 7.88 3.79 -12.50
N GLU A 98 7.49 3.51 -13.74
CA GLU A 98 6.16 3.84 -14.25
C GLU A 98 5.07 3.05 -13.52
N LYS A 99 5.22 1.72 -13.39
CA LYS A 99 4.30 0.89 -12.60
C LYS A 99 4.27 1.32 -11.13
N ALA A 100 5.43 1.64 -10.55
CA ALA A 100 5.54 2.11 -9.17
C ALA A 100 4.76 3.42 -8.94
N LYS A 101 4.79 4.35 -9.90
CA LYS A 101 4.06 5.62 -9.86
C LYS A 101 2.57 5.49 -10.19
N ALA A 102 2.19 4.44 -10.93
CA ALA A 102 0.82 4.14 -11.33
C ALA A 102 0.04 3.28 -10.31
N LEU A 103 0.64 2.94 -9.16
CA LEU A 103 -0.07 2.24 -8.10
C LEU A 103 -1.16 3.13 -7.49
N PRO A 104 -2.40 2.61 -7.33
CA PRO A 104 -3.50 3.38 -6.77
C PRO A 104 -3.48 3.37 -5.23
N CYS A 105 -2.30 3.52 -4.63
CA CYS A 105 -2.10 3.70 -3.20
C CYS A 105 -0.75 4.36 -2.91
N VAL A 106 -0.53 4.78 -1.67
CA VAL A 106 0.69 5.51 -1.26
C VAL A 106 1.94 4.63 -1.11
N PHE A 107 1.83 3.32 -1.35
CA PHE A 107 2.95 2.38 -1.32
C PHE A 107 3.19 1.83 -2.72
N ASN A 108 4.45 1.81 -3.12
CA ASN A 108 4.85 1.49 -4.48
C ASN A 108 5.44 0.07 -4.63
N ASN A 109 5.39 -0.76 -3.60
CA ASN A 109 6.08 -2.06 -3.54
C ASN A 109 5.19 -3.23 -3.09
N TRP A 110 4.07 -2.97 -2.40
CA TRP A 110 3.09 -3.98 -2.02
C TRP A 110 1.72 -3.36 -1.80
N ALA A 111 0.68 -3.92 -2.43
CA ALA A 111 -0.69 -3.51 -2.20
C ALA A 111 -1.68 -4.61 -2.57
N VAL A 112 -2.65 -4.86 -1.70
CA VAL A 112 -3.73 -5.83 -1.92
C VAL A 112 -5.04 -5.09 -2.18
N PHE A 113 -5.72 -5.50 -3.24
CA PHE A 113 -7.06 -5.05 -3.62
C PHE A 113 -8.00 -6.23 -3.76
N TYR A 114 -9.27 -6.02 -3.45
CA TYR A 114 -10.33 -7.01 -3.64
C TYR A 114 -11.65 -6.29 -3.93
N ARG A 115 -12.42 -6.77 -4.90
CA ARG A 115 -13.68 -6.15 -5.36
C ARG A 115 -13.51 -4.65 -5.68
N GLY A 116 -12.45 -4.35 -6.40
CA GLY A 116 -12.08 -2.98 -6.80
C GLY A 116 -11.61 -2.07 -5.67
N ALA A 117 -11.55 -2.52 -4.41
CA ALA A 117 -11.21 -1.68 -3.26
C ALA A 117 -9.86 -2.05 -2.64
N PHE A 118 -9.08 -1.03 -2.26
CA PHE A 118 -7.86 -1.19 -1.48
C PHE A 118 -8.14 -1.87 -0.13
N GLN A 119 -7.36 -2.90 0.19
CA GLN A 119 -7.51 -3.68 1.42
C GLN A 119 -6.38 -3.38 2.40
N THR A 120 -5.12 -3.51 1.97
CA THR A 120 -3.98 -3.39 2.87
C THR A 120 -2.65 -3.29 2.11
N VAL A 121 -1.65 -2.71 2.79
CA VAL A 121 -0.22 -2.71 2.42
C VAL A 121 0.61 -3.64 3.29
N ASN A 122 -0.02 -4.31 4.25
CA ASN A 122 0.62 -5.34 5.05
C ASN A 122 0.68 -6.65 4.24
N LEU A 123 1.79 -7.36 4.37
CA LEU A 123 1.92 -8.73 3.91
C LEU A 123 0.82 -9.60 4.55
N LEU A 124 0.26 -10.51 3.75
CA LEU A 124 -0.83 -11.36 4.21
C LEU A 124 -0.31 -12.70 4.73
N ASP A 125 -0.92 -13.15 5.82
CA ASP A 125 -1.01 -14.55 6.18
C ASP A 125 -2.39 -15.12 5.76
N THR A 126 -2.58 -16.43 5.93
CA THR A 126 -3.84 -17.11 5.60
C THR A 126 -5.04 -16.55 6.37
N ALA A 127 -4.86 -16.09 7.61
CA ALA A 127 -5.96 -15.57 8.42
C ALA A 127 -6.42 -14.19 7.94
N ALA A 128 -5.49 -13.30 7.59
CA ALA A 128 -5.77 -12.01 6.99
C ALA A 128 -6.43 -12.17 5.61
N LEU A 129 -5.92 -13.08 4.78
CA LEU A 129 -6.50 -13.40 3.48
C LEU A 129 -7.96 -13.87 3.61
N LYS A 130 -8.24 -14.81 4.52
CA LYS A 130 -9.61 -15.27 4.81
C LYS A 130 -10.54 -14.15 5.27
N ARG A 131 -10.04 -13.13 5.97
CA ARG A 131 -10.88 -11.98 6.38
C ARG A 131 -11.21 -11.07 5.22
N ILE A 132 -10.28 -10.88 4.28
CA ILE A 132 -10.48 -10.07 3.07
C ILE A 132 -11.48 -10.72 2.11
N LEU A 133 -11.43 -12.06 1.99
CA LEU A 133 -12.25 -12.80 1.03
C LEU A 133 -13.69 -13.12 1.49
N LYS A 134 -14.09 -12.68 2.69
CA LYS A 134 -15.48 -12.73 3.15
C LYS A 134 -16.30 -11.64 2.47
#